data_AF-A0A3C0BK18-F1
#
_entry.id   AF-A0A3C0BK18-F1
#
_cell.length_a   1.000
_cell.length_b   1.000
_cell.length_c   1.000
_cell.angle_alpha   90.00
_cell.angle_beta   90.00
_cell.angle_gamma   90.00
#
_symmetry.space_group_name_H-M   'P 1'
#
loop_
_entity.id
_entity.type
_entity.pdbx_description
1 polymer ?
#
loop_
_entity_poly.entity_id
_entity_poly.type
_entity_poly.pdbx_seq_one_letter_code
_entity_poly.pdbx_strand_id
1 'polypeptide(L)'
;PTGEKSCAEFSGSVDNPVLWSPENPYLYALTTTVSDGDEASDTDERNVGIRTIVFDSGKGFFCNGKSYKLKGVCVHEDAGCLGNAVPACVWEYRLRKLKEAGCNAVRMSH
;
A
#
# COMPACT_ATOMS: atom_id res chain seq x y z
N PRO A 1 -15.83 -27.55 -19.02
CA PRO A 1 -14.58 -28.03 -18.36
C PRO A 1 -14.35 -27.25 -17.06
N THR A 2 -14.47 -27.92 -15.93
CA THR A 2 -14.25 -27.35 -14.59
C THR A 2 -12.80 -26.88 -14.47
N GLY A 3 -12.58 -25.56 -14.30
CA GLY A 3 -11.25 -25.00 -14.04
C GLY A 3 -10.67 -24.04 -15.09
N GLU A 4 -11.43 -23.59 -16.10
CA GLU A 4 -10.97 -22.51 -16.99
C GLU A 4 -10.94 -21.16 -16.26
N LYS A 5 -9.86 -20.39 -16.46
CA LYS A 5 -9.69 -19.03 -15.94
C LYS A 5 -9.89 -18.04 -17.08
N SER A 6 -10.64 -16.97 -16.84
CA SER A 6 -10.77 -15.82 -17.74
C SER A 6 -10.31 -14.55 -17.01
N CYS A 7 -9.98 -13.52 -17.79
CA CYS A 7 -9.58 -12.19 -17.29
C CYS A 7 -10.53 -11.15 -17.84
N ALA A 8 -11.02 -10.25 -16.99
CA ALA A 8 -11.77 -9.07 -17.37
C ALA A 8 -10.93 -7.83 -17.07
N GLU A 9 -10.83 -6.91 -18.03
CA GLU A 9 -10.09 -5.67 -17.88
C GLU A 9 -11.06 -4.49 -17.82
N PHE A 10 -10.83 -3.60 -16.86
CA PHE A 10 -11.59 -2.37 -16.68
C PHE A 10 -10.65 -1.19 -16.76
N SER A 11 -11.09 -0.12 -17.42
CA SER A 11 -10.35 1.15 -17.48
C SER A 11 -11.30 2.30 -17.24
N GLY A 12 -10.79 3.36 -16.62
CA GLY A 12 -11.58 4.55 -16.28
C GLY A 12 -10.72 5.62 -15.62
N SER A 13 -11.33 6.76 -15.33
CA SER A 13 -10.72 7.87 -14.61
C SER A 13 -11.42 8.10 -13.28
N VAL A 14 -10.64 8.48 -12.27
CA VAL A 14 -11.17 9.02 -11.01
C VAL A 14 -10.95 10.52 -11.06
N ASP A 15 -12.03 11.28 -11.00
CA ASP A 15 -11.96 12.74 -11.04
C ASP A 15 -11.47 13.27 -9.69
N ASN A 16 -10.47 14.15 -9.73
CA ASN A 16 -9.89 14.84 -8.56
C ASN A 16 -9.61 13.89 -7.36
N PRO A 17 -8.79 12.83 -7.54
CA PRO A 17 -8.56 11.86 -6.47
C PRO A 17 -7.79 12.47 -5.30
N VAL A 18 -8.12 12.05 -4.09
CA VAL A 18 -7.30 12.31 -2.90
C VAL A 18 -6.07 11.43 -3.00
N LEU A 19 -4.93 12.05 -3.33
CA LEU A 19 -3.68 11.33 -3.52
C LEU A 19 -3.12 10.83 -2.19
N TRP A 20 -2.68 9.59 -2.18
CA TRP A 20 -1.90 9.02 -1.08
C TRP A 20 -0.52 9.67 -1.04
N SER A 21 -0.06 10.08 0.14
CA SER A 21 1.32 10.44 0.44
C SER A 21 1.70 9.99 1.87
N PRO A 22 2.99 9.98 2.25
CA PRO A 22 3.38 9.67 3.63
C PRO A 22 2.72 10.57 4.69
N GLU A 23 2.43 11.83 4.34
CA GLU A 23 1.75 12.80 5.17
C GLU A 23 0.23 12.70 5.11
N ASN A 24 -0.33 12.29 3.98
CA ASN A 24 -1.76 12.07 3.76
C ASN A 24 -2.02 10.65 3.21
N PRO A 25 -1.99 9.60 4.05
CA PRO A 25 -2.05 8.21 3.60
C PRO A 25 -3.50 7.76 3.30
N TYR A 26 -4.25 8.54 2.52
CA TYR A 26 -5.64 8.25 2.16
C TYR A 26 -5.74 6.97 1.32
N LEU A 27 -6.72 6.12 1.63
CA LEU A 27 -6.99 4.85 0.94
C LEU A 27 -8.45 4.80 0.49
N TYR A 28 -8.67 4.24 -0.70
CA TYR A 28 -9.97 3.89 -1.26
C TYR A 28 -10.23 2.41 -1.06
N ALA A 29 -11.51 2.03 -0.91
CA ALA A 29 -11.94 0.64 -1.06
C ALA A 29 -12.19 0.34 -2.54
N LEU A 30 -11.45 -0.63 -3.09
CA LEU A 30 -11.68 -1.20 -4.41
C LEU A 30 -12.47 -2.50 -4.24
N THR A 31 -13.77 -2.43 -4.54
CA THR A 31 -14.68 -3.58 -4.48
C THR A 31 -14.87 -4.14 -5.88
N THR A 32 -14.57 -5.44 -6.05
CA THR A 32 -14.79 -6.18 -7.29
C THR A 32 -15.81 -7.27 -7.03
N THR A 33 -16.92 -7.25 -7.77
CA THR A 33 -18.00 -8.25 -7.63
C THR A 33 -18.12 -9.05 -8.93
N VAL A 34 -18.17 -10.37 -8.80
CA VAL A 34 -18.51 -11.28 -9.89
C VAL A 34 -19.98 -11.67 -9.73
N SER A 35 -20.77 -11.45 -10.78
CA SER A 35 -22.20 -11.77 -10.80
C SER A 35 -22.52 -12.81 -11.88
N ASP A 36 -23.48 -13.69 -11.60
CA ASP A 36 -24.10 -14.58 -12.57
C ASP A 36 -25.57 -14.16 -12.74
N GLY A 37 -25.87 -13.43 -13.81
CA GLY A 37 -27.15 -12.72 -13.94
C GLY A 37 -27.29 -11.60 -12.92
N ASP A 38 -28.45 -11.55 -12.23
CA ASP A 38 -28.75 -10.54 -11.21
C ASP A 38 -28.23 -10.92 -9.81
N GLU A 39 -27.65 -12.11 -9.65
CA GLU A 39 -27.14 -12.59 -8.36
C GLU A 39 -25.62 -12.37 -8.27
N ALA A 40 -25.18 -11.72 -7.18
CA ALA A 40 -23.77 -11.62 -6.85
C ALA A 40 -23.24 -12.98 -6.37
N SER A 41 -22.22 -13.50 -7.04
CA SER A 41 -21.61 -14.80 -6.75
C SER A 41 -20.43 -14.67 -5.77
N ASP A 42 -19.58 -13.66 -5.96
CA ASP A 42 -18.42 -13.40 -5.10
C ASP A 42 -18.07 -11.91 -5.08
N THR A 43 -17.45 -11.44 -3.98
CA THR A 43 -17.00 -10.05 -3.83
C THR A 43 -15.68 -9.96 -3.08
N ASP A 44 -14.71 -9.27 -3.68
CA ASP A 44 -13.41 -8.97 -3.09
C ASP A 44 -13.27 -7.47 -2.84
N GLU A 45 -12.84 -7.09 -1.63
CA GLU A 45 -12.58 -5.69 -1.26
C GLU A 45 -11.11 -5.50 -0.89
N ARG A 46 -10.47 -4.49 -1.50
CA ARG A 46 -9.07 -4.16 -1.23
C ARG A 46 -8.87 -2.67 -0.96
N ASN A 47 -8.04 -2.36 0.03
CA ASN A 47 -7.59 -0.99 0.25
C ASN A 47 -6.49 -0.60 -0.75
N VAL A 48 -6.70 0.48 -1.51
CA VAL A 48 -5.77 0.98 -2.52
C VAL A 48 -5.49 2.47 -2.35
N GLY A 49 -4.27 2.91 -2.62
CA GLY A 49 -3.87 4.32 -2.60
C GLY A 49 -3.48 4.80 -3.99
N ILE A 50 -4.08 5.90 -4.45
CA ILE A 50 -3.75 6.51 -5.75
C ILE A 50 -2.56 7.45 -5.57
N ARG A 51 -1.45 7.17 -6.26
CA ARG A 51 -0.23 7.97 -6.21
C ARG A 51 0.64 7.77 -7.45
N THR A 52 1.50 8.73 -7.74
CA THR A 52 2.59 8.55 -8.69
C THR A 52 3.92 8.43 -7.97
N ILE A 53 4.82 7.62 -8.54
CA ILE A 53 6.18 7.43 -8.06
C ILE A 53 7.11 7.60 -9.24
N VAL A 54 8.16 8.41 -9.09
CA VAL A 54 9.18 8.58 -10.11
C VAL A 54 10.56 8.53 -9.47
N PHE A 55 11.44 7.72 -10.04
CA PHE A 55 12.88 7.77 -9.77
C PHE A 55 13.57 8.39 -10.97
N ASP A 56 14.12 9.59 -10.78
CA ASP A 56 14.89 10.31 -11.78
C ASP A 56 16.38 10.21 -11.42
N SER A 57 17.23 9.87 -12.40
CA SER A 57 18.66 9.62 -12.17
C SER A 57 19.45 10.87 -11.77
N GLY A 58 19.00 12.07 -12.17
CA GLY A 58 19.64 13.34 -11.83
C GLY A 58 19.00 14.06 -10.65
N LYS A 59 17.70 13.82 -10.40
CA LYS A 59 16.89 14.58 -9.43
C LYS A 59 16.41 13.76 -8.23
N GLY A 60 16.56 12.44 -8.27
CA GLY A 60 16.20 11.55 -7.18
C GLY A 60 14.75 11.10 -7.20
N PHE A 61 14.14 10.93 -6.02
CA PHE A 61 12.84 10.32 -5.85
C PHE A 61 11.71 11.35 -5.71
N PHE A 62 10.59 11.08 -6.37
CA PHE A 62 9.38 11.89 -6.33
C PHE A 62 8.16 11.05 -6.01
N CYS A 63 7.26 11.61 -5.21
CA CYS A 63 5.92 11.09 -4.98
C CYS A 63 4.91 12.20 -5.25
N ASN A 64 3.95 11.97 -6.15
CA ASN A 64 2.96 12.97 -6.57
C ASN A 64 3.62 14.28 -7.07
N GLY A 65 4.74 14.16 -7.79
CA GLY A 65 5.52 15.30 -8.29
C GLY A 65 6.34 16.07 -7.23
N LYS A 66 6.16 15.79 -5.93
CA LYS A 66 6.96 16.36 -4.84
C LYS A 66 8.25 15.55 -4.66
N SER A 67 9.40 16.22 -4.54
CA SER A 67 10.68 15.58 -4.28
C SER A 67 10.78 15.14 -2.82
N TYR A 68 11.33 13.93 -2.59
CA TYR A 68 11.57 13.39 -1.27
C TYR A 68 13.00 12.83 -1.18
N LYS A 69 13.63 13.04 -0.01
CA LYS A 69 14.75 12.19 0.43
C LYS A 69 14.16 10.99 1.18
N LEU A 70 14.56 9.79 0.77
CA LEU A 70 14.16 8.56 1.45
C LEU A 70 14.98 8.43 2.76
N LYS A 71 14.31 8.68 3.89
CA LYS A 71 14.85 8.51 5.24
C LYS A 71 14.43 7.13 5.73
N GLY A 72 15.00 6.11 5.09
CA GLY A 72 14.60 4.73 5.27
C GLY A 72 15.33 4.01 6.39
N VAL A 73 14.65 3.04 7.01
CA VAL A 73 15.26 2.07 7.94
C VAL A 73 15.05 0.64 7.45
N CYS A 74 15.97 -0.25 7.82
CA CYS A 74 15.81 -1.70 7.62
C CYS A 74 15.15 -2.31 8.86
N VAL A 75 14.17 -3.19 8.65
CA VAL A 75 13.41 -3.83 9.72
C VAL A 75 13.38 -5.34 9.48
N HIS A 76 13.81 -6.11 10.49
CA HIS A 76 13.63 -7.56 10.59
C HIS A 76 12.24 -7.89 11.15
N GLU A 77 11.78 -9.12 10.91
CA GLU A 77 10.43 -9.59 11.25
C GLU A 77 10.19 -9.78 12.75
N ASP A 78 11.25 -9.83 13.57
CA ASP A 78 11.16 -10.08 15.00
C ASP A 78 10.91 -8.80 15.83
N ALA A 79 10.39 -9.00 17.04
CA ALA A 79 10.29 -7.96 18.06
C ALA A 79 10.87 -8.41 19.41
N GLY A 80 12.16 -8.79 19.41
CA GLY A 80 12.89 -9.11 20.63
C GLY A 80 12.27 -10.29 21.37
N CYS A 81 11.77 -10.08 22.60
CA CYS A 81 11.18 -11.15 23.41
C CYS A 81 9.91 -11.77 22.82
N LEU A 82 9.27 -11.12 21.84
CA LEU A 82 8.09 -11.64 21.15
C LEU A 82 8.45 -12.59 20.00
N GLY A 83 9.75 -12.70 19.64
CA GLY A 83 10.19 -13.44 18.47
C GLY A 83 9.50 -12.93 17.20
N ASN A 84 9.17 -13.85 16.29
CA ASN A 84 8.67 -13.53 14.95
C ASN A 84 7.13 -13.41 14.88
N ALA A 85 6.40 -13.94 15.86
CA ALA A 85 4.93 -13.86 15.91
C ALA A 85 4.47 -12.54 16.54
N VAL A 86 4.90 -11.43 15.94
CA VAL A 86 4.74 -10.09 16.51
C VAL A 86 3.28 -9.62 16.35
N PRO A 87 2.58 -9.26 17.44
CA PRO A 87 1.24 -8.69 17.36
C PRO A 87 1.21 -7.37 16.58
N ALA A 88 0.14 -7.14 15.82
CA ALA A 88 0.01 -5.95 14.96
C ALA A 88 0.17 -4.62 15.73
N CYS A 89 -0.33 -4.54 16.96
CA CYS A 89 -0.20 -3.34 17.80
C CYS A 89 1.25 -2.99 18.16
N VAL A 90 2.14 -3.98 18.26
CA VAL A 90 3.58 -3.76 18.50
C VAL A 90 4.23 -3.17 17.26
N TRP A 91 3.87 -3.68 16.08
CA TRP A 91 4.31 -3.09 14.81
C TRP A 91 3.80 -1.67 14.62
N GLU A 92 2.52 -1.42 14.90
CA GLU A 92 1.94 -0.07 14.86
C GLU A 92 2.70 0.89 15.77
N TYR A 93 2.97 0.49 17.02
CA TYR A 93 3.75 1.28 17.96
C TYR A 93 5.16 1.59 17.41
N ARG A 94 5.89 0.58 16.94
CA ARG A 94 7.25 0.75 16.39
C ARG A 94 7.27 1.64 15.15
N LEU A 95 6.36 1.42 14.20
CA LEU A 95 6.25 2.21 12.98
C LEU A 95 5.87 3.66 13.28
N ARG A 96 4.97 3.88 14.25
CA ARG A 96 4.64 5.24 14.72
C ARG A 96 5.85 5.94 15.33
N LYS A 97 6.65 5.26 16.14
CA LYS A 97 7.90 5.83 16.71
C LYS A 97 8.92 6.17 15.63
N LEU A 98 9.08 5.33 14.62
CA LEU A 98 9.93 5.64 13.47
C LEU A 98 9.42 6.87 12.72
N LYS A 99 8.11 6.96 12.48
CA LYS A 99 7.49 8.12 11.81
C LYS A 99 7.65 9.41 12.62
N GLU A 100 7.46 9.36 13.94
CA GLU A 100 7.71 10.47 14.88
C GLU A 100 9.18 10.94 14.80
N ALA A 101 10.13 10.03 14.59
CA ALA A 101 11.55 10.35 14.39
C ALA A 101 11.88 10.86 12.96
N GLY A 102 10.89 10.97 12.07
CA GLY A 102 11.06 11.48 10.71
C GLY A 102 11.37 10.42 9.65
N CYS A 103 11.23 9.13 9.98
CA CYS A 103 11.30 8.04 9.00
C CYS A 103 10.12 8.12 8.02
N ASN A 104 10.39 7.88 6.74
CA ASN A 104 9.36 7.89 5.69
C ASN A 104 9.40 6.67 4.76
N ALA A 105 10.29 5.71 5.02
CA ALA A 105 10.41 4.49 4.24
C ALA A 105 10.89 3.33 5.11
N VAL A 106 10.43 2.12 4.81
CA VAL A 106 10.89 0.91 5.47
C VAL A 106 11.30 -0.10 4.41
N ARG A 107 12.41 -0.78 4.66
CA ARG A 107 12.85 -1.96 3.90
C ARG A 107 12.71 -3.19 4.78
N MET A 108 11.86 -4.13 4.37
CA MET A 108 11.76 -5.45 5.00
C MET A 108 13.04 -6.24 4.67
N SER A 109 13.90 -6.47 5.65
CA SER A 109 15.20 -7.15 5.49
C SER A 109 15.20 -8.37 6.42
N HIS A 110 15.52 -9.61 6.04
CA HIS A 110 15.50 -10.25 4.73
C HIS A 110 14.85 -11.60 4.87
#